data_AF-F0ZDQ2-F1
#
_entry.id   AF-F0ZDQ2-F1
#
_cell.length_a   1.000
_cell.length_b   1.000
_cell.length_c   1.000
_cell.angle_alpha   90.00
_cell.angle_beta   90.00
_cell.angle_gamma   90.00
#
_symmetry.space_group_name_H-M   'P 1'
#
loop_
_entity.id
_entity.type
_entity.pdbx_description
1 polymer ?
#
loop_
_entity_poly.entity_id
_entity_poly.type
_entity_poly.pdbx_seq_one_letter_code
_entity_poly.pdbx_strand_id
1 'polypeptide(L)'
;TGPTPAYPETGLVFGASLGSFIGGWVRNHYPIPQSIIEISTNSIAVSLQSSPIILNIVRIVLGLVIVGLAKVLSKKFFFFAYDLAYRANTNNDQSQPITAVSFDPNKKLVVTPMIEAYSKLFVYSMVSFSICYIAPYIFYLLNIQTPIDLSTLV
;
A
#
# COMPACT_ATOMS: atom_id res chain seq x y z
N THR A 1 -31.73 -19.47 5.32
CA THR A 1 -30.26 -19.54 5.43
C THR A 1 -29.69 -18.49 4.49
N GLY A 2 -29.30 -17.33 5.01
CA GLY A 2 -28.72 -16.26 4.17
C GLY A 2 -27.36 -16.70 3.63
N PRO A 3 -26.92 -16.21 2.46
CA PRO A 3 -25.60 -16.54 1.93
C PRO A 3 -24.55 -16.05 2.92
N THR A 4 -23.69 -16.98 3.35
CA THR A 4 -22.56 -16.71 4.24
C THR A 4 -21.71 -15.60 3.62
N PRO A 5 -21.37 -14.52 4.36
CA PRO A 5 -20.53 -13.47 3.82
C PRO A 5 -19.20 -14.07 3.41
N ALA A 6 -18.77 -13.82 2.17
CA ALA A 6 -17.46 -14.23 1.69
C ALA A 6 -16.38 -13.80 2.69
N TYR A 7 -15.61 -14.78 3.17
CA TYR A 7 -14.64 -14.65 4.25
C TYR A 7 -13.75 -13.39 4.07
N PRO A 8 -13.82 -12.40 4.97
CA PRO A 8 -12.99 -11.20 4.88
C PRO A 8 -11.49 -11.52 4.93
N GLU A 9 -11.14 -12.69 5.48
CA GLU A 9 -9.78 -13.20 5.62
C GLU A 9 -9.18 -13.71 4.31
N THR A 10 -9.99 -14.28 3.41
CA THR A 10 -9.46 -14.76 2.10
C THR A 10 -9.05 -13.60 1.22
N GLY A 11 -9.77 -12.48 1.26
CA GLY A 11 -9.38 -11.24 0.60
C GLY A 11 -8.08 -10.64 1.16
N LEU A 12 -7.83 -10.81 2.47
CA LEU A 12 -6.59 -10.40 3.10
C LEU A 12 -5.41 -11.26 2.64
N VAL A 13 -5.54 -12.59 2.72
CA VAL A 13 -4.47 -13.53 2.35
C VAL A 13 -4.16 -13.47 0.86
N PHE A 14 -5.19 -13.48 0.01
CA PHE A 14 -5.00 -13.45 -1.44
C PHE A 14 -4.49 -12.10 -1.92
N GLY A 15 -5.04 -10.99 -1.38
CA GLY A 15 -4.58 -9.64 -1.68
C GLY A 15 -3.12 -9.47 -1.26
N ALA A 16 -2.77 -9.86 -0.03
CA ALA A 16 -1.40 -9.76 0.45
C ALA A 16 -0.43 -10.58 -0.41
N SER A 17 -0.78 -11.83 -0.72
CA SER A 17 0.04 -12.71 -1.56
C SER A 17 0.27 -12.13 -2.95
N LEU A 18 -0.78 -11.61 -3.60
CA LEU A 18 -0.68 -10.98 -4.92
C LEU A 18 0.20 -9.74 -4.91
N GLY A 19 0.03 -8.87 -3.90
CA GLY A 19 0.86 -7.68 -3.72
C GLY A 19 2.33 -8.00 -3.51
N SER A 20 2.63 -8.99 -2.67
CA SER A 20 4.00 -9.48 -2.45
C SER A 20 4.61 -10.08 -3.70
N PHE A 21 3.83 -10.88 -4.46
CA PHE A 21 4.28 -11.46 -5.71
C PHE A 21 4.65 -10.40 -6.74
N ILE A 22 3.78 -9.41 -6.95
CA ILE A 22 4.06 -8.28 -7.87
C ILE A 22 5.27 -7.50 -7.36
N GLY A 23 5.36 -7.22 -6.06
CA GLY A 23 6.51 -6.51 -5.46
C GLY A 23 7.83 -7.25 -5.69
N GLY A 24 7.85 -8.56 -5.49
CA GLY A 24 9.02 -9.40 -5.78
C GLY A 24 9.35 -9.46 -7.28
N TRP A 25 8.34 -9.56 -8.14
CA TRP A 25 8.53 -9.54 -9.59
C TRP A 25 9.14 -8.21 -10.07
N VAL A 26 8.63 -7.08 -9.58
CA VAL A 26 9.17 -5.74 -9.87
C VAL A 26 10.59 -5.63 -9.34
N ARG A 27 10.88 -6.09 -8.11
CA ARG A 27 12.23 -6.09 -7.53
C ARG A 27 13.24 -6.88 -8.38
N ASN A 28 12.82 -8.01 -8.95
CA ASN A 28 13.71 -8.82 -9.79
C ASN A 28 14.04 -8.16 -11.13
N HIS A 29 13.12 -7.36 -11.69
CA HIS A 29 13.33 -6.67 -12.98
C HIS A 29 13.93 -5.27 -12.80
N TYR A 30 13.63 -4.62 -11.68
CA TYR A 30 14.08 -3.27 -11.32
C TYR A 30 14.67 -3.32 -9.91
N PRO A 31 15.88 -3.90 -9.76
CA PRO A 31 16.51 -4.01 -8.47
C PRO A 31 16.83 -2.63 -7.90
N ILE A 32 16.63 -2.49 -6.59
CA ILE A 32 17.05 -1.31 -5.85
C ILE A 32 18.58 -1.29 -5.88
N PRO A 33 19.23 -0.24 -6.42
CA PRO A 33 20.69 -0.22 -6.56
C PRO A 33 21.37 -0.43 -5.21
N GLN A 34 22.35 -1.33 -5.14
CA GLN A 34 23.20 -1.48 -3.96
C GLN A 34 24.38 -0.50 -4.05
N SER A 35 24.11 0.81 -4.11
CA SER A 35 25.22 1.76 -4.00
C SER A 35 25.81 1.63 -2.59
N ILE A 36 27.12 1.48 -2.50
CA ILE A 36 27.89 1.63 -1.26
C ILE A 36 27.36 2.88 -0.57
N ILE A 37 26.88 2.71 0.67
CA ILE A 37 26.32 3.78 1.49
C ILE A 37 27.33 4.93 1.48
N GLU A 38 27.11 5.95 0.65
CA GLU A 38 27.83 7.19 0.78
C GLU A 38 27.45 7.70 2.16
N ILE A 39 28.46 7.85 3.01
CA ILE A 39 28.31 8.42 4.34
C ILE A 39 27.70 9.79 4.11
N SER A 40 26.40 9.87 4.33
CA SER A 40 25.64 11.08 4.11
C SER A 40 26.28 12.16 4.98
N THR A 41 26.77 13.23 4.37
CA THR A 41 27.33 14.38 5.10
C THR A 41 26.26 15.16 5.87
N ASN A 42 24.97 14.80 5.72
CA ASN A 42 23.88 15.32 6.53
C ASN A 42 23.97 14.80 7.97
N SER A 43 24.24 15.71 8.90
CA SER A 43 24.38 15.47 10.34
C SER A 43 23.20 14.71 10.95
N ILE A 44 21.98 14.90 10.42
CA ILE A 44 20.76 14.22 10.88
C ILE A 44 20.80 12.73 10.55
N ALA A 45 21.19 12.35 9.33
CA ALA A 45 21.25 10.94 8.93
C ALA A 45 22.37 10.20 9.67
N VAL A 46 23.52 10.85 9.89
CA VAL A 46 24.61 10.31 10.73
C VAL A 46 24.16 10.12 12.17
N SER A 47 23.39 11.06 12.73
CA SER A 47 22.84 10.94 14.10
C SER A 47 21.75 9.86 14.21
N LEU A 48 21.02 9.58 13.13
CA LEU A 48 20.05 8.48 13.08
C LEU A 48 20.74 7.13 12.95
N GLN A 49 21.83 7.05 12.21
CA GLN A 49 22.64 5.85 12.03
C GLN A 49 23.50 5.51 13.27
N SER A 50 23.80 6.49 14.13
CA SER A 50 24.64 6.29 15.32
C SER A 50 23.95 5.48 16.43
N SER A 51 22.63 5.35 16.40
CA SER A 51 21.86 4.53 17.33
C SER A 51 20.91 3.57 16.60
N PRO A 52 21.14 2.25 16.67
CA PRO A 52 20.29 1.28 15.99
C PRO A 52 18.84 1.27 16.51
N ILE A 53 18.63 1.67 17.77
CA ILE A 53 17.30 1.77 18.38
C ILE A 53 16.50 2.92 17.73
N ILE A 54 17.12 4.09 17.62
CA ILE A 54 16.47 5.28 17.04
C ILE A 54 16.17 5.03 15.57
N LEU A 55 17.11 4.42 14.83
CA LEU A 55 16.92 4.03 13.44
C LEU A 55 15.71 3.11 13.24
N ASN A 56 15.58 2.08 14.09
CA ASN A 56 14.45 1.16 14.03
C ASN A 56 13.11 1.82 14.37
N ILE A 57 13.07 2.72 15.36
CA ILE A 57 11.87 3.49 15.67
C ILE A 57 11.45 4.34 14.47
N VAL A 58 12.39 5.05 13.84
CA VAL A 58 12.11 5.90 12.66
C VAL A 58 11.58 5.06 11.50
N ARG A 59 12.14 3.87 11.25
CA ARG A 59 11.62 2.95 10.23
C ARG A 59 10.22 2.45 10.51
N ILE A 60 9.92 2.08 11.75
CA ILE A 60 8.57 1.63 12.13
C ILE A 60 7.59 2.77 11.89
N VAL A 61 7.92 3.98 12.35
CA VAL A 61 7.06 5.16 12.16
C VAL A 61 6.85 5.46 10.67
N LEU A 62 7.92 5.50 9.87
CA LEU A 62 7.82 5.72 8.42
C LEU A 62 7.06 4.61 7.71
N GLY A 63 7.31 3.34 8.09
CA GLY A 63 6.59 2.19 7.56
C GLY A 63 5.09 2.25 7.83
N LEU A 64 4.70 2.61 9.06
CA LEU A 64 3.30 2.82 9.43
C LEU A 64 2.65 3.95 8.62
N VAL A 65 3.37 5.06 8.40
CA VAL A 65 2.89 6.17 7.57
C VAL A 65 2.69 5.73 6.11
N ILE A 66 3.67 5.04 5.53
CA ILE A 66 3.59 4.52 4.14
C ILE A 66 2.41 3.57 3.99
N VAL A 67 2.25 2.61 4.91
CA VAL A 67 1.13 1.66 4.91
C VAL A 67 -0.21 2.38 5.09
N GLY A 68 -0.28 3.35 6.00
CA GLY A 68 -1.47 4.16 6.23
C GLY A 68 -1.89 4.94 4.98
N LEU A 69 -0.94 5.60 4.32
CA LEU A 69 -1.17 6.32 3.06
C LEU A 69 -1.59 5.36 1.94
N ALA A 70 -0.87 4.26 1.74
CA ALA A 70 -1.22 3.25 0.75
C ALA A 70 -2.64 2.72 0.94
N LYS A 71 -3.04 2.45 2.19
CA LYS A 71 -4.39 1.99 2.53
C LYS A 71 -5.47 3.01 2.22
N VAL A 72 -5.28 4.28 2.61
CA VAL A 72 -6.29 5.33 2.39
C VAL A 72 -6.39 5.66 0.90
N LEU A 73 -5.26 5.81 0.22
CA LEU A 73 -5.20 6.15 -1.20
C LEU A 73 -5.74 5.02 -2.08
N SER A 74 -5.35 3.77 -1.84
CA SER A 74 -5.87 2.63 -2.61
C SER A 74 -7.39 2.48 -2.48
N LYS A 75 -7.94 2.69 -1.28
CA LYS A 75 -9.40 2.65 -1.09
C LYS A 75 -10.09 3.75 -1.89
N LYS A 76 -9.60 5.00 -1.81
CA LYS A 76 -10.15 6.13 -2.57
C LYS A 76 -10.03 5.90 -4.08
N PHE A 77 -8.88 5.44 -4.54
CA PHE A 77 -8.61 5.17 -5.95
C PHE A 77 -9.53 4.06 -6.48
N PHE A 78 -9.76 2.99 -5.71
CA PHE A 78 -10.68 1.91 -6.11
C PHE A 78 -12.09 2.43 -6.37
N PHE A 79 -12.66 3.20 -5.44
CA PHE A 79 -14.01 3.74 -5.61
C PHE A 79 -14.08 4.79 -6.72
N PHE A 80 -13.03 5.58 -6.90
CA PHE A 80 -12.93 6.51 -8.03
C PHE A 80 -12.91 5.79 -9.38
N ALA A 81 -12.08 4.76 -9.53
CA ALA A 81 -12.00 3.96 -10.75
C ALA A 81 -13.31 3.19 -11.01
N TYR A 82 -13.95 2.69 -9.95
CA TYR A 82 -15.25 2.04 -10.03
C TYR A 82 -16.33 3.00 -10.52
N ASP A 83 -16.39 4.23 -9.98
CA ASP A 83 -17.32 5.27 -10.43
C ASP A 83 -17.11 5.60 -11.91
N LEU A 84 -15.85 5.79 -12.32
CA LEU A 84 -15.49 6.09 -13.70
C LEU A 84 -15.92 4.97 -14.65
N ALA A 85 -15.60 3.71 -14.31
CA ALA A 85 -15.95 2.56 -15.13
C ALA A 85 -17.46 2.31 -15.19
N TYR A 86 -18.18 2.56 -14.09
CA TYR A 86 -19.64 2.43 -14.05
C TYR A 86 -20.32 3.48 -14.94
N ARG A 87 -19.90 4.74 -14.84
CA ARG A 87 -20.39 5.85 -15.66
C ARG A 87 -20.11 5.62 -17.15
N ALA A 88 -18.89 5.18 -17.47
CA ALA A 88 -18.49 4.87 -18.85
C ALA A 88 -19.33 3.75 -19.48
N ASN A 89 -19.74 2.75 -18.70
CA ASN A 89 -20.50 1.61 -19.22
C ASN A 89 -22.02 1.83 -19.24
N THR A 90 -22.54 2.82 -18.51
CA THR A 90 -23.99 3.01 -18.39
C THR A 90 -24.56 4.14 -19.24
N ASN A 91 -23.75 4.97 -19.93
CA ASN A 91 -24.22 6.14 -20.71
C ASN A 91 -25.28 6.97 -19.95
N ASN A 92 -25.15 7.01 -18.62
CA ASN A 92 -26.17 7.56 -17.74
C ASN A 92 -25.55 8.75 -17.01
N ASP A 93 -25.55 9.90 -17.70
CA ASP A 93 -25.11 11.21 -17.16
C ASP A 93 -25.91 11.65 -15.92
N GLN A 94 -27.00 10.94 -15.58
CA GLN A 94 -27.83 11.18 -14.41
C GLN A 94 -27.45 10.34 -13.18
N SER A 95 -26.49 9.42 -13.29
CA SER A 95 -26.02 8.65 -12.13
C SER A 95 -25.09 9.51 -11.28
N GLN A 96 -25.58 9.92 -10.10
CA GLN A 96 -24.82 10.74 -9.14
C GLN A 96 -23.42 10.15 -8.93
N PRO A 97 -22.38 10.99 -8.84
CA PRO A 97 -21.03 10.48 -8.73
C PRO A 97 -20.88 9.69 -7.45
N ILE A 98 -20.33 8.49 -7.56
CA ILE A 98 -19.70 7.77 -6.46
C ILE A 98 -18.33 8.44 -6.16
N THR A 99 -18.20 9.77 -6.32
CA THR A 99 -17.01 10.52 -5.88
C THR A 99 -17.03 10.84 -4.39
N ALA A 100 -18.09 10.50 -3.68
CA ALA A 100 -18.14 10.70 -2.26
C ALA A 100 -18.11 9.34 -1.56
N VAL A 101 -16.98 9.03 -0.94
CA VAL A 101 -17.06 8.64 0.47
C VAL A 101 -17.73 9.83 1.16
N SER A 102 -19.07 9.92 1.07
CA SER A 102 -19.79 11.04 1.63
C SER A 102 -19.63 10.91 3.13
N PHE A 103 -18.96 11.90 3.73
CA PHE A 103 -19.17 12.24 5.15
C PHE A 103 -20.57 12.83 5.38
N ASP A 104 -21.52 12.50 4.51
CA ASP A 104 -22.93 12.85 4.62
C ASP A 104 -23.62 11.62 5.22
N PRO A 105 -23.98 11.64 6.52
CA PRO A 105 -24.51 10.48 7.24
C PRO A 105 -25.82 9.95 6.65
N ASN A 106 -26.43 10.67 5.70
CA ASN A 106 -27.73 10.36 5.11
C ASN A 106 -27.66 9.70 3.72
N LYS A 107 -26.51 9.70 3.03
CA LYS A 107 -26.36 8.99 1.74
C LYS A 107 -25.65 7.65 1.95
N LYS A 108 -26.45 6.64 2.27
CA LYS A 108 -25.97 5.26 2.42
C LYS A 108 -25.72 4.67 1.03
N LEU A 109 -24.47 4.73 0.57
CA LEU A 109 -24.04 4.01 -0.62
C LEU A 109 -24.31 2.52 -0.37
N VAL A 110 -25.20 1.91 -1.16
CA VAL A 110 -25.47 0.47 -1.08
C VAL A 110 -24.30 -0.24 -1.75
N VAL A 111 -23.20 -0.38 -1.01
CA VAL A 111 -22.06 -1.18 -1.44
C VAL A 111 -22.50 -2.64 -1.41
N THR A 112 -22.59 -3.26 -2.57
CA THR A 112 -22.89 -4.69 -2.62
C THR A 112 -21.71 -5.46 -1.99
N PRO A 113 -21.97 -6.58 -1.30
CA PRO A 113 -20.91 -7.37 -0.64
C PRO A 113 -19.75 -7.76 -1.58
N MET A 114 -20.05 -7.91 -2.88
CA MET A 114 -19.07 -8.18 -3.92
C MET A 114 -18.09 -7.02 -4.13
N ILE A 115 -18.59 -5.78 -4.26
CA ILE A 115 -17.75 -4.59 -4.43
C ILE A 115 -16.89 -4.35 -3.19
N GLU A 116 -17.44 -4.59 -2.00
CA GLU A 116 -16.68 -4.48 -0.75
C GLU A 116 -15.53 -5.50 -0.70
N ALA A 117 -15.77 -6.75 -1.13
CA ALA A 117 -14.75 -7.79 -1.18
C ALA A 117 -13.62 -7.44 -2.16
N TYR A 118 -13.94 -6.97 -3.38
CA TYR A 118 -12.93 -6.54 -4.35
C TYR A 118 -12.16 -5.29 -3.90
N SER A 119 -12.85 -4.34 -3.26
CA SER A 119 -12.20 -3.16 -2.68
C SER A 119 -11.16 -3.58 -1.62
N LYS A 120 -11.54 -4.48 -0.71
CA LYS A 120 -10.62 -5.02 0.31
C LYS A 120 -9.45 -5.77 -0.33
N LEU A 121 -9.73 -6.62 -1.32
CA LEU A 121 -8.68 -7.35 -2.04
C LEU A 121 -7.65 -6.41 -2.67
N PHE A 122 -8.13 -5.36 -3.37
CA PHE A 122 -7.29 -4.36 -3.99
C PHE A 122 -6.45 -3.59 -2.96
N VAL A 123 -7.07 -3.15 -1.87
CA VAL A 123 -6.37 -2.44 -0.79
C VAL A 123 -5.28 -3.31 -0.18
N TYR A 124 -5.56 -4.58 0.11
CA TYR A 124 -4.56 -5.49 0.67
C TYR A 124 -3.41 -5.79 -0.31
N SER A 125 -3.70 -5.90 -1.60
CA SER A 125 -2.67 -6.03 -2.63
C SER A 125 -1.77 -4.80 -2.70
N MET A 126 -2.33 -3.60 -2.68
CA MET A 126 -1.55 -2.36 -2.72
C MET A 126 -0.74 -2.13 -1.45
N VAL A 127 -1.31 -2.44 -0.28
CA VAL A 127 -0.60 -2.37 1.01
C VAL A 127 0.56 -3.36 1.02
N SER A 128 0.35 -4.60 0.61
CA SER A 128 1.42 -5.61 0.59
C SER A 128 2.52 -5.28 -0.41
N PHE A 129 2.15 -4.83 -1.61
CA PHE A 129 3.11 -4.29 -2.58
C PHE A 129 3.94 -3.14 -1.99
N SER A 130 3.29 -2.23 -1.25
CA SER A 130 3.98 -1.11 -0.61
C SER A 130 4.98 -1.58 0.45
N ILE A 131 4.64 -2.61 1.23
CA ILE A 131 5.55 -3.18 2.23
C ILE A 131 6.73 -3.90 1.56
N CYS A 132 6.49 -4.70 0.52
CA CYS A 132 7.53 -5.51 -0.11
C CYS A 132 8.46 -4.74 -1.05
N TYR A 133 8.00 -3.63 -1.63
CA TYR A 133 8.76 -2.88 -2.64
C TYR A 133 8.96 -1.41 -2.29
N ILE A 134 7.88 -0.66 -2.07
CA ILE A 134 7.94 0.80 -1.88
C ILE A 134 8.69 1.18 -0.59
N ALA A 135 8.39 0.51 0.53
CA ALA A 135 9.02 0.81 1.82
C ALA A 135 10.54 0.55 1.79
N PRO A 136 11.04 -0.62 1.32
CA PRO A 136 12.46 -0.81 1.09
C PRO A 136 13.09 0.23 0.17
N TYR A 137 12.41 0.62 -0.91
CA TYR A 137 12.88 1.64 -1.84
C TYR A 137 13.01 3.03 -1.20
N ILE A 138 12.02 3.44 -0.40
CA ILE A 138 12.07 4.70 0.35
C ILE A 138 13.17 4.65 1.42
N PHE A 139 13.34 3.52 2.11
CA PHE A 139 14.40 3.37 3.12
C PHE A 139 15.79 3.43 2.51
N TYR A 140 15.96 2.88 1.31
CA TYR A 140 17.17 3.03 0.52
C TYR A 140 17.43 4.50 0.14
N LEU A 141 16.45 5.21 -0.43
CA LEU A 141 16.59 6.62 -0.82
C LEU A 141 16.89 7.55 0.37
N LEU A 142 16.33 7.24 1.55
CA LEU A 142 16.58 8.00 2.77
C LEU A 142 17.85 7.56 3.52
N ASN A 143 18.58 6.57 3.00
CA ASN A 143 19.78 6.00 3.60
C ASN A 143 19.58 5.54 5.06
N ILE A 144 18.39 5.01 5.36
CA ILE A 144 18.03 4.48 6.67
C ILE A 144 17.96 2.95 6.66
N GLN A 145 18.70 2.28 5.77
CA GLN A 145 18.80 0.82 5.61
C GLN A 145 19.82 0.20 6.58
N THR A 146 19.68 -1.09 6.92
CA THR A 146 20.55 -1.79 7.91
C THR A 146 21.58 -2.64 7.19
N PRO A 147 22.78 -2.85 7.77
CA PRO A 147 23.75 -3.80 7.21
C PRO A 147 23.24 -5.25 7.10
N ILE A 148 22.22 -5.64 7.87
CA ILE A 148 21.53 -6.96 7.75
C ILE A 148 20.73 -7.07 6.43
N ASP A 149 20.30 -5.95 5.84
CA ASP A 149 19.64 -5.91 4.53
C ASP A 149 20.61 -6.20 3.37
N LEU A 150 21.93 -6.05 3.60
CA LEU A 150 22.99 -6.39 2.64
C LEU A 150 23.39 -7.88 2.72
N SER A 151 23.38 -8.49 3.92
CA SER A 151 23.87 -9.86 4.11
C SER A 151 22.87 -10.95 3.70
N THR A 152 21.62 -10.60 3.40
CA THR A 152 20.59 -11.53 2.89
C THR A 152 20.48 -11.53 1.36
N LEU A 153 21.39 -10.82 0.68
CA LEU A 153 21.47 -10.69 -0.78
C LEU A 153 22.67 -11.47 -1.39
N VAL A 154 23.11 -12.54 -0.74
CA VAL A 154 23.99 -13.57 -1.33
C VAL A 154 23.22 -14.87 -1.46
#